data_AF-A0AAN6D686-F1
#
_entry.id   AF-A0AAN6D686-F1
#
_cell.length_a   1.000
_cell.length_b   1.000
_cell.length_c   1.000
_cell.angle_alpha   90.00
_cell.angle_beta   90.00
_cell.angle_gamma   90.00
#
_symmetry.space_group_name_H-M   'P 1'
#
loop_
_entity.id
_entity.type
_entity.pdbx_description
1 polymer ?
#
loop_
_entity_poly.entity_id
_entity_poly.type
_entity_poly.pdbx_seq_one_letter_code
_entity_poly.pdbx_strand_id
1 'polypeptide(L)'
;MSVLLETNAGNLVIDLFVNSAPTESRTFIALCLSKFYHYSPFVNVRKNVAVDSGNPHFPDPIVAPQPDKFIDFTPSSNFNPGKLGEVLFTSNGDKFGPEFSISLGPATDKCGYVFGTIGEGFTTLEYINNCVLDEAGRPLKDVRILHTFVLDDPFSLLFEAPPSPYPTQKQIDSFRLLVDESALEDIKAESHALTLEVLGDLPSAKIQPSEKVLFICKLNPVTTEDDLRLIFQRFGQITSVEVIRDRVTGHSLCYGFIEFTNKSAVERAYRKMEGAIIDDRKVHVDFSQSTKRKRNRNDST
;
A
#
# COMPACT_ATOMS: atom_id res chain seq x y z
N MET A 1 -8.89 -16.68 3.66
CA MET A 1 -9.47 -15.77 2.65
C MET A 1 -9.18 -14.39 3.14
N SER A 2 -8.27 -13.68 2.49
CA SER A 2 -7.67 -12.49 3.11
C SER A 2 -7.48 -11.36 2.12
N VAL A 3 -7.67 -10.14 2.60
CA VAL A 3 -7.46 -8.90 1.85
C VAL A 3 -6.40 -8.09 2.56
N LEU A 4 -5.38 -7.67 1.81
CA LEU A 4 -4.35 -6.75 2.27
C LEU A 4 -4.76 -5.31 1.94
N LEU A 5 -4.84 -4.49 2.98
CA LEU A 5 -4.88 -3.03 2.88
C LEU A 5 -3.48 -2.49 3.13
N GLU A 6 -2.84 -1.97 2.09
CA GLU A 6 -1.61 -1.21 2.22
C GLU A 6 -1.97 0.22 2.63
N THR A 7 -1.38 0.72 3.71
CA THR A 7 -1.62 2.08 4.21
C THR A 7 -0.30 2.83 4.36
N ASN A 8 -0.37 4.16 4.41
CA ASN A 8 0.80 5.00 4.73
C ASN A 8 1.31 4.85 6.19
N ALA A 9 0.64 4.04 7.02
CA ALA A 9 1.08 3.69 8.38
C ALA A 9 1.50 2.21 8.50
N GLY A 10 1.54 1.46 7.40
CA GLY A 10 1.83 0.04 7.34
C GLY A 10 0.64 -0.80 6.88
N ASN A 11 0.82 -2.12 6.87
CA ASN A 11 -0.12 -3.04 6.24
C ASN A 11 -1.14 -3.56 7.27
N LEU A 12 -2.37 -3.76 6.81
CA LEU A 12 -3.43 -4.47 7.55
C LEU A 12 -3.90 -5.65 6.70
N VAL A 13 -3.85 -6.86 7.25
CA VAL A 13 -4.39 -8.06 6.60
C VAL A 13 -5.69 -8.42 7.29
N ILE A 14 -6.78 -8.44 6.52
CA ILE A 14 -8.12 -8.77 6.99
C ILE A 14 -8.45 -10.19 6.53
N ASP A 15 -8.64 -11.10 7.49
CA ASP A 15 -9.16 -12.44 7.28
C ASP A 15 -10.69 -12.40 7.25
N LEU A 16 -11.29 -12.81 6.13
CA LEU A 16 -12.71 -12.76 5.88
C LEU A 16 -13.44 -14.03 6.33
N PHE A 17 -14.62 -13.86 6.92
CA PHE A 17 -15.50 -14.92 7.38
C PHE A 17 -16.40 -15.44 6.26
N VAL A 18 -15.80 -15.89 5.15
CA VAL A 18 -16.50 -16.25 3.90
C VAL A 18 -17.62 -17.27 4.08
N ASN A 19 -17.49 -18.21 5.01
CA ASN A 19 -18.52 -19.22 5.28
C ASN A 19 -19.70 -18.68 6.12
N SER A 20 -19.45 -17.67 6.95
CA SER A 20 -20.44 -17.19 7.94
C SER A 20 -21.01 -15.81 7.63
N ALA A 21 -20.32 -15.03 6.80
CA ALA A 21 -20.71 -13.73 6.27
C ALA A 21 -20.42 -13.68 4.76
N PRO A 22 -20.98 -14.59 3.94
CA PRO A 22 -20.66 -14.70 2.52
C PRO A 22 -21.01 -13.43 1.72
N THR A 23 -22.17 -12.81 1.99
CA THR A 23 -22.59 -11.62 1.23
C THR A 23 -21.69 -10.43 1.53
N GLU A 24 -21.38 -10.19 2.80
CA GLU A 24 -20.48 -9.15 3.25
C GLU A 24 -19.07 -9.38 2.70
N SER A 25 -18.54 -10.61 2.80
CA SER A 25 -17.21 -10.94 2.29
C SER A 25 -17.09 -10.73 0.79
N ARG A 26 -18.10 -11.16 0.01
CA ARG A 26 -18.15 -10.94 -1.44
C ARG A 26 -18.21 -9.46 -1.78
N THR A 27 -19.04 -8.69 -1.08
CA THR A 27 -19.17 -7.24 -1.28
C THR A 27 -17.87 -6.51 -0.95
N PHE A 28 -17.19 -6.87 0.14
CA PHE A 28 -15.90 -6.27 0.48
C PHE A 28 -14.83 -6.56 -0.58
N ILE A 29 -14.73 -7.82 -1.04
CA ILE A 29 -13.80 -8.21 -2.13
C ILE A 29 -14.12 -7.41 -3.40
N ALA A 30 -15.39 -7.31 -3.79
CA ALA A 30 -15.80 -6.54 -4.96
C ALA A 30 -15.39 -5.06 -4.86
N LEU A 31 -15.62 -4.42 -3.71
CA LEU A 31 -15.20 -3.03 -3.47
C LEU A 31 -13.66 -2.88 -3.50
N CYS A 32 -12.92 -3.85 -2.96
CA CYS A 32 -11.46 -3.87 -3.03
C CYS A 32 -10.94 -4.04 -4.48
N LEU A 33 -11.52 -4.96 -5.26
CA LEU A 33 -11.12 -5.20 -6.66
C LEU A 33 -11.41 -4.00 -7.55
N SER A 34 -12.55 -3.34 -7.35
CA SER A 34 -12.93 -2.10 -8.08
C SER A 34 -12.14 -0.86 -7.67
N LYS A 35 -11.17 -1.00 -6.75
CA LYS A 35 -10.36 0.10 -6.20
C LYS A 35 -11.21 1.18 -5.51
N PHE A 36 -12.39 0.82 -5.03
CA PHE A 36 -13.30 1.74 -4.35
C PHE A 36 -12.69 2.36 -3.09
N TYR A 37 -11.91 1.58 -2.33
CA TYR A 37 -11.25 2.05 -1.11
C TYR A 37 -9.91 2.77 -1.36
N HIS A 38 -9.51 2.95 -2.61
CA HIS A 38 -8.25 3.60 -2.94
C HIS A 38 -8.23 5.04 -2.40
N TYR A 39 -7.17 5.37 -1.67
CA TYR A 39 -6.93 6.63 -1.01
C TYR A 39 -7.95 7.03 0.07
N SER A 40 -8.78 6.09 0.53
CA SER A 40 -9.76 6.32 1.60
C SER A 40 -9.07 6.56 2.93
N PRO A 41 -9.43 7.62 3.68
CA PRO A 41 -8.88 7.87 5.00
C PRO A 41 -9.52 7.00 6.07
N PHE A 42 -8.78 6.79 7.14
CA PHE A 42 -9.35 6.38 8.43
C PHE A 42 -9.80 7.62 9.20
N VAL A 43 -11.08 7.66 9.56
CA VAL A 43 -11.76 8.79 10.21
C VAL A 43 -12.56 8.31 11.41
N ASN A 44 -13.10 9.25 12.20
CA ASN A 44 -13.89 8.96 13.40
C ASN A 44 -13.20 7.97 14.35
N VAL A 45 -11.89 8.16 14.59
CA VAL A 45 -11.13 7.32 15.49
C VAL A 45 -11.65 7.53 16.91
N ARG A 46 -12.15 6.46 17.52
CA ARG A 46 -12.57 6.42 18.91
C ARG A 46 -11.67 5.43 19.64
N LYS A 47 -10.79 5.96 20.49
CA LYS A 47 -9.73 5.19 21.14
C LYS A 47 -10.32 4.01 21.92
N ASN A 48 -9.76 2.82 21.71
CA ASN A 48 -10.17 1.55 22.29
C ASN A 48 -11.62 1.13 21.96
N VAL A 49 -12.24 1.77 20.96
CA VAL A 49 -13.59 1.46 20.49
C VAL A 49 -13.54 1.03 19.04
N ALA A 50 -13.40 1.98 18.11
CA ALA A 50 -13.38 1.68 16.68
C ALA A 50 -12.80 2.82 15.84
N VAL A 51 -12.47 2.52 14.59
CA VAL A 51 -12.14 3.49 13.53
C VAL A 51 -12.93 3.18 12.28
N ASP A 52 -13.30 4.21 11.52
CA ASP A 52 -14.11 4.10 10.31
C ASP A 52 -13.29 4.34 9.05
N SER A 53 -13.65 3.66 7.96
CA SER A 53 -13.12 3.95 6.62
C SER A 53 -14.12 3.57 5.52
N GLY A 54 -13.75 3.83 4.27
CA GLY A 54 -14.57 3.52 3.09
C GLY A 54 -15.72 4.48 2.83
N ASN A 55 -15.59 5.74 3.26
CA ASN A 55 -16.60 6.78 3.03
C ASN A 55 -16.76 7.05 1.51
N PRO A 56 -17.93 6.76 0.90
CA PRO A 56 -18.20 6.98 -0.52
C PRO A 56 -18.12 8.44 -0.97
N HIS A 57 -18.14 9.39 -0.04
CA HIS A 57 -18.21 10.82 -0.32
C HIS A 57 -16.87 11.53 -0.11
N PHE A 58 -15.79 10.83 0.22
CA PHE A 58 -14.52 11.46 0.52
C PHE A 58 -13.49 11.34 -0.62
N PRO A 59 -12.90 12.47 -1.08
CA PRO A 59 -13.38 13.84 -1.16
C PRO A 59 -14.13 14.13 -2.47
N ASP A 60 -14.19 13.14 -3.37
CA ASP A 60 -15.10 13.04 -4.51
C ASP A 60 -15.52 11.56 -4.56
N PRO A 61 -16.76 11.23 -4.96
CA PRO A 61 -17.18 9.85 -5.09
C PRO A 61 -16.35 9.16 -6.18
N ILE A 62 -15.60 8.12 -5.79
CA ILE A 62 -15.02 7.20 -6.77
C ILE A 62 -16.20 6.45 -7.38
N VAL A 63 -16.49 6.69 -8.65
CA VAL A 63 -17.39 5.83 -9.41
C VAL A 63 -16.64 4.53 -9.62
N ALA A 64 -16.75 3.62 -8.65
CA ALA A 64 -16.15 2.30 -8.79
C ALA A 64 -16.74 1.62 -10.04
N PRO A 65 -15.89 1.12 -10.96
CA PRO A 65 -16.35 0.18 -11.96
C PRO A 65 -16.98 -1.01 -11.22
N GLN A 66 -18.29 -1.21 -11.38
CA GLN A 66 -18.99 -2.20 -10.59
C GLN A 66 -18.56 -3.61 -11.03
N PRO A 67 -18.00 -4.44 -10.13
CA PRO A 67 -17.53 -5.79 -10.46
C PRO A 67 -18.64 -6.77 -10.81
N ASP A 68 -19.88 -6.36 -10.57
CA ASP A 68 -21.12 -6.99 -11.02
C ASP A 68 -22.13 -5.86 -11.19
N LYS A 69 -23.13 -5.99 -12.09
CA LYS A 69 -24.14 -4.94 -12.29
C LYS A 69 -24.94 -4.57 -11.02
N PHE A 70 -24.81 -5.35 -9.94
CA PHE A 70 -25.42 -5.09 -8.62
C PHE A 70 -24.53 -5.61 -7.49
N ILE A 71 -23.99 -4.72 -6.65
CA ILE A 71 -23.43 -5.10 -5.34
C ILE A 71 -24.59 -5.37 -4.37
N ASP A 72 -24.55 -6.51 -3.69
CA ASP A 72 -25.55 -6.89 -2.70
C ASP A 72 -25.17 -6.37 -1.30
N PHE A 73 -26.04 -5.55 -0.75
CA PHE A 73 -25.91 -4.94 0.57
C PHE A 73 -26.90 -5.53 1.58
N THR A 74 -27.52 -6.67 1.27
CA THR A 74 -28.32 -7.41 2.25
C THR A 74 -27.42 -8.24 3.16
N PRO A 75 -27.55 -8.09 4.48
CA PRO A 75 -26.72 -8.82 5.43
C PRO A 75 -27.02 -10.31 5.40
N SER A 76 -25.98 -11.12 5.61
CA SER A 76 -26.09 -12.58 5.74
C SER A 76 -25.63 -13.10 7.10
N SER A 77 -24.95 -12.25 7.86
CA SER A 77 -24.42 -12.55 9.19
C SER A 77 -25.21 -11.84 10.30
N ASN A 78 -25.16 -12.40 11.51
CA ASN A 78 -25.74 -11.80 12.72
C ASN A 78 -24.74 -11.82 13.88
N PHE A 79 -23.47 -11.53 13.58
CA PHE A 79 -22.44 -11.48 14.60
C PHE A 79 -22.57 -10.24 15.47
N ASN A 80 -22.44 -10.42 16.78
CA ASN A 80 -22.28 -9.30 17.70
C ASN A 80 -20.79 -8.94 17.75
N PRO A 81 -20.41 -7.72 17.33
CA PRO A 81 -19.04 -7.29 17.43
C PRO A 81 -18.62 -7.15 18.90
N GLY A 82 -17.39 -7.50 19.23
CA GLY A 82 -16.89 -7.48 20.61
C GLY A 82 -15.43 -7.90 20.79
N LYS A 83 -14.67 -8.08 19.71
CA LYS A 83 -13.24 -8.40 19.79
C LYS A 83 -12.40 -7.35 19.07
N LEU A 84 -11.21 -7.12 19.63
CA LEU A 84 -10.18 -6.31 18.98
C LEU A 84 -9.90 -6.84 17.57
N GLY A 85 -9.85 -5.94 16.60
CA GLY A 85 -9.55 -6.26 15.21
C GLY A 85 -10.72 -6.84 14.41
N GLU A 86 -11.91 -7.00 14.96
CA GLU A 86 -13.09 -7.34 14.14
C GLU A 86 -13.41 -6.22 13.15
N VAL A 87 -13.76 -6.61 11.92
CA VAL A 87 -14.11 -5.69 10.83
C VAL A 87 -15.58 -5.89 10.49
N LEU A 88 -16.33 -4.80 10.45
CA LEU A 88 -17.77 -4.83 10.21
C LEU A 88 -18.21 -3.75 9.21
N PHE A 89 -19.24 -4.03 8.42
CA PHE A 89 -19.94 -2.98 7.71
C PHE A 89 -20.88 -2.24 8.65
N THR A 90 -20.93 -0.92 8.56
CA THR A 90 -21.86 -0.12 9.37
C THR A 90 -23.28 -0.29 8.85
N SER A 91 -24.23 -0.56 9.76
CA SER A 91 -25.64 -0.69 9.42
C SER A 91 -26.24 0.65 8.97
N ASN A 92 -27.08 0.59 7.94
CA ASN A 92 -27.91 1.68 7.45
C ASN A 92 -29.37 1.19 7.34
N GLY A 93 -30.01 1.01 8.49
CA GLY A 93 -31.32 0.37 8.59
C GLY A 93 -31.22 -1.15 8.44
N ASP A 94 -31.98 -1.71 7.49
CA ASP A 94 -32.01 -3.17 7.23
C ASP A 94 -30.91 -3.64 6.25
N LYS A 95 -30.05 -2.71 5.79
CA LYS A 95 -28.95 -2.95 4.87
C LYS A 95 -27.65 -2.40 5.44
N PHE A 96 -26.54 -2.65 4.76
CA PHE A 96 -25.26 -2.02 5.08
C PHE A 96 -24.74 -1.16 3.93
N GLY A 97 -23.80 -0.27 4.23
CA GLY A 97 -23.12 0.56 3.23
C GLY A 97 -21.71 0.05 2.92
N PRO A 98 -21.00 0.66 1.96
CA PRO A 98 -19.60 0.34 1.69
C PRO A 98 -18.65 0.79 2.82
N GLU A 99 -19.15 1.61 3.74
CA GLU A 99 -18.43 2.05 4.94
C GLU A 99 -18.24 0.91 5.93
N PHE A 100 -17.01 0.74 6.38
CA PHE A 100 -16.66 -0.28 7.35
C PHE A 100 -15.95 0.31 8.55
N SER A 101 -16.02 -0.40 9.67
CA SER A 101 -15.34 -0.07 10.91
C SER A 101 -14.44 -1.22 11.35
N ILE A 102 -13.30 -0.88 11.95
CA ILE A 102 -12.40 -1.83 12.60
C ILE A 102 -12.45 -1.59 14.11
N SER A 103 -12.72 -2.64 14.89
CA SER A 103 -12.71 -2.60 16.35
C SER A 103 -11.29 -2.35 16.88
N LEU A 104 -11.12 -1.30 17.68
CA LEU A 104 -9.86 -0.94 18.34
C LEU A 104 -9.78 -1.44 19.79
N GLY A 105 -10.81 -2.14 20.26
CA GLY A 105 -10.87 -2.72 21.59
C GLY A 105 -12.02 -3.73 21.73
N PRO A 106 -12.28 -4.23 22.94
CA PRO A 106 -13.33 -5.22 23.21
C PRO A 106 -14.74 -4.61 23.26
N ALA A 107 -14.83 -3.28 23.30
CA ALA A 107 -16.09 -2.56 23.25
C ALA A 107 -16.25 -1.94 21.86
N THR A 108 -17.43 -2.07 21.28
CA THR A 108 -17.85 -1.34 20.09
C THR A 108 -19.16 -0.64 20.41
N ASP A 109 -19.28 0.59 19.94
CA ASP A 109 -20.50 1.38 20.01
C ASP A 109 -21.28 1.37 18.69
N LYS A 110 -20.81 0.59 17.70
CA LYS A 110 -21.45 0.47 16.39
C LYS A 110 -22.17 -0.86 16.24
N CYS A 111 -23.40 -0.75 15.75
CA CYS A 111 -24.16 -1.87 15.23
C CYS A 111 -23.80 -2.08 13.76
N GLY A 112 -23.56 -3.32 13.37
CA GLY A 112 -23.22 -3.67 12.01
C GLY A 112 -22.97 -5.16 11.84
N TYR A 113 -22.50 -5.51 10.65
CA TYR A 113 -22.38 -6.91 10.22
C TYR A 113 -20.90 -7.26 10.13
N VAL A 114 -20.43 -8.07 11.08
CA VAL A 114 -19.03 -8.51 11.14
C VAL A 114 -18.75 -9.47 10.00
N PHE A 115 -17.72 -9.19 9.21
CA PHE A 115 -17.37 -10.00 8.05
C PHE A 115 -15.90 -10.43 8.03
N GLY A 116 -15.09 -10.00 8.99
CA GLY A 116 -13.71 -10.43 9.10
C GLY A 116 -13.01 -9.97 10.37
N THR A 117 -11.72 -10.26 10.45
CA THR A 117 -10.85 -9.87 11.56
C THR A 117 -9.44 -9.54 11.06
N ILE A 118 -8.70 -8.71 11.79
CA ILE A 118 -7.29 -8.45 11.51
C ILE A 118 -6.48 -9.71 11.82
N GLY A 119 -5.91 -10.31 10.79
CA GLY A 119 -4.95 -11.42 10.91
C GLY A 119 -3.53 -10.92 11.16
N GLU A 120 -3.13 -9.84 10.49
CA GLU A 120 -1.81 -9.22 10.63
C GLU A 120 -1.90 -7.69 10.55
N GLY A 121 -0.89 -6.99 11.10
CA GLY A 121 -0.84 -5.52 11.08
C GLY A 121 -1.29 -4.83 12.37
N PHE A 122 -1.33 -5.55 13.50
CA PHE A 122 -1.70 -4.99 14.80
C PHE A 122 -0.86 -3.79 15.23
N THR A 123 0.39 -3.68 14.79
CA THR A 123 1.22 -2.48 15.01
C THR A 123 0.66 -1.25 14.32
N THR A 124 0.10 -1.40 13.12
CA THR A 124 -0.57 -0.32 12.38
C THR A 124 -1.91 0.01 13.04
N LEU A 125 -2.64 -1.00 13.50
CA LEU A 125 -3.88 -0.79 14.25
C LEU A 125 -3.64 -0.04 15.56
N GLU A 126 -2.59 -0.39 16.29
CA GLU A 126 -2.16 0.29 17.51
C GLU A 126 -1.72 1.74 17.23
N TYR A 127 -1.01 1.98 16.13
CA TYR A 127 -0.68 3.33 15.69
C TYR A 127 -1.93 4.17 15.43
N ILE A 128 -2.94 3.62 14.73
CA ILE A 128 -4.23 4.29 14.51
C ILE A 128 -4.93 4.57 15.84
N ASN A 129 -4.96 3.60 16.76
CA ASN A 129 -5.59 3.77 18.07
C ASN A 129 -4.94 4.87 18.93
N ASN A 130 -3.62 4.99 18.85
CA ASN A 130 -2.85 5.92 19.67
C ASN A 130 -2.60 7.28 19.01
N CYS A 131 -3.03 7.49 17.76
CA CYS A 131 -2.78 8.74 17.05
C CYS A 131 -3.40 9.95 17.76
N VAL A 132 -2.84 11.14 17.47
CA VAL A 132 -3.36 12.40 17.99
C VAL A 132 -4.55 12.81 17.11
N LEU A 133 -5.64 13.21 17.75
CA LEU A 133 -6.92 13.50 17.11
C LEU A 133 -7.29 14.98 17.29
N ASP A 134 -8.13 15.49 16.39
CA ASP A 134 -8.85 16.74 16.62
C ASP A 134 -10.14 16.53 17.42
N GLU A 135 -10.90 17.61 17.63
CA GLU A 135 -12.18 17.59 18.36
C GLU A 135 -13.26 16.72 17.68
N ALA A 136 -13.14 16.44 16.38
CA ALA A 136 -14.06 15.60 15.63
C ALA A 136 -13.61 14.12 15.57
N GLY A 137 -12.52 13.76 16.24
CA GLY A 137 -11.96 12.39 16.20
C GLY A 137 -11.26 12.05 14.89
N ARG A 138 -10.85 13.04 14.09
CA ARG A 138 -10.03 12.83 12.89
C ARG A 138 -8.54 12.89 13.26
N PRO A 139 -7.72 11.95 12.77
CA PRO A 139 -6.27 12.02 12.95
C PRO A 139 -5.68 13.36 12.49
N LEU A 140 -4.73 13.90 13.27
CA LEU A 140 -3.98 15.10 12.89
C LEU A 140 -2.99 14.83 11.74
N LYS A 141 -2.54 13.58 11.63
CA LYS A 141 -1.85 13.02 10.47
C LYS A 141 -2.75 11.92 9.89
N ASP A 142 -3.30 12.13 8.70
CA ASP A 142 -4.21 11.18 8.08
C ASP A 142 -3.52 9.83 7.85
N VAL A 143 -4.22 8.75 8.20
CA VAL A 143 -3.89 7.39 7.76
C VAL A 143 -4.81 7.04 6.60
N ARG A 144 -4.27 6.59 5.48
CA ARG A 144 -5.03 6.33 4.25
C ARG A 144 -4.69 4.98 3.65
N ILE A 145 -5.71 4.33 3.09
CA ILE A 145 -5.56 3.11 2.30
C ILE A 145 -4.95 3.50 0.95
N LEU A 146 -3.72 3.08 0.68
CA LEU A 146 -3.02 3.32 -0.57
C LEU A 146 -3.46 2.30 -1.61
N HIS A 147 -3.39 1.01 -1.26
CA HIS A 147 -3.74 -0.07 -2.17
C HIS A 147 -4.53 -1.18 -1.47
N THR A 148 -5.37 -1.83 -2.27
CA THR A 148 -6.11 -3.03 -1.89
C THR A 148 -5.64 -4.19 -2.76
N PHE A 149 -5.26 -5.28 -2.10
CA PHE A 149 -4.87 -6.53 -2.76
C PHE A 149 -5.73 -7.66 -2.20
N VAL A 150 -6.47 -8.32 -3.08
CA VAL A 150 -7.19 -9.55 -2.73
C VAL A 150 -6.18 -10.69 -2.88
N LEU A 151 -5.77 -11.28 -1.76
CA LEU A 151 -4.72 -12.32 -1.74
C LEU A 151 -5.28 -13.68 -2.19
N ASP A 152 -6.56 -13.91 -1.90
CA ASP A 152 -7.28 -15.14 -2.21
C ASP A 152 -8.76 -14.80 -2.46
N ASP A 153 -9.25 -14.99 -3.70
CA ASP A 153 -10.65 -14.75 -4.08
C ASP A 153 -11.43 -16.09 -4.17
N PRO A 154 -12.21 -16.45 -3.15
CA PRO A 154 -12.99 -17.69 -3.15
C PRO A 154 -14.22 -17.63 -4.04
N PHE A 155 -14.64 -16.44 -4.49
CA PHE A 155 -15.86 -16.26 -5.27
C PHE A 155 -15.59 -16.28 -6.77
N SER A 156 -14.31 -16.31 -7.18
CA SER A 156 -13.88 -16.31 -8.58
C SER A 156 -14.60 -15.21 -9.38
N LEU A 157 -14.62 -13.99 -8.83
CA LEU A 157 -15.29 -12.87 -9.47
C LEU A 157 -14.59 -12.63 -10.81
N LEU A 158 -15.34 -12.79 -11.92
CA LEU A 158 -14.83 -12.55 -13.27
C LEU A 158 -14.73 -11.05 -13.53
N PHE A 159 -13.78 -10.42 -12.84
CA PHE A 159 -13.53 -9.00 -12.92
C PHE A 159 -12.03 -8.75 -13.07
N GLU A 160 -11.65 -8.16 -14.20
CA GLU A 160 -10.29 -7.68 -14.39
C GLU A 160 -10.13 -6.39 -13.59
N ALA A 161 -9.42 -6.48 -12.46
CA ALA A 161 -9.23 -5.34 -11.58
C ALA A 161 -8.54 -4.20 -12.36
N PRO A 162 -9.12 -2.98 -12.38
CA PRO A 162 -8.48 -1.86 -13.03
C PRO A 162 -7.14 -1.55 -12.35
N PRO A 163 -6.20 -0.90 -13.07
CA PRO A 163 -5.02 -0.36 -12.43
C PRO A 163 -5.43 0.58 -11.29
N SER A 164 -4.60 0.66 -10.25
CA SER A 164 -4.84 1.62 -9.16
C SER A 164 -4.96 3.03 -9.74
N PRO A 165 -6.07 3.74 -9.49
CA PRO A 165 -6.28 5.06 -10.04
C PRO A 165 -5.29 6.06 -9.43
N TYR A 166 -5.00 7.13 -10.15
CA TYR A 166 -4.23 8.23 -9.59
C TYR A 166 -5.12 9.02 -8.60
N PRO A 167 -4.66 9.34 -7.38
CA PRO A 167 -5.41 10.21 -6.49
C PRO A 167 -5.73 11.56 -7.16
N THR A 168 -6.96 12.04 -6.98
CA THR A 168 -7.37 13.34 -7.53
C THR A 168 -6.68 14.50 -6.81
N GLN A 169 -6.62 15.68 -7.42
CA GLN A 169 -6.05 16.85 -6.74
C GLN A 169 -6.76 17.18 -5.42
N LYS A 170 -8.09 17.05 -5.35
CA LYS A 170 -8.85 17.24 -4.11
C LYS A 170 -8.50 16.19 -3.05
N GLN A 171 -8.22 14.95 -3.47
CA GLN A 171 -7.73 13.90 -2.60
C GLN A 171 -6.39 14.29 -1.98
N ILE A 172 -5.45 14.74 -2.81
CA ILE A 172 -4.13 15.19 -2.37
C ILE A 172 -4.26 16.39 -1.42
N ASP A 173 -5.04 17.40 -1.79
CA ASP A 173 -5.23 18.62 -0.99
C ASP A 173 -5.94 18.36 0.34
N SER A 174 -6.78 17.33 0.40
CA SER A 174 -7.47 16.93 1.64
C SER A 174 -6.56 16.25 2.67
N PHE A 175 -5.32 15.89 2.29
CA PHE A 175 -4.39 15.17 3.15
C PHE A 175 -3.94 16.05 4.32
N ARG A 176 -4.29 15.63 5.54
CA ARG A 176 -3.93 16.37 6.74
C ARG A 176 -2.59 15.91 7.29
N LEU A 177 -1.69 16.87 7.50
CA LEU A 177 -0.48 16.74 8.29
C LEU A 177 -0.35 18.00 9.16
N LEU A 178 -0.52 17.83 10.47
CA LEU A 178 -0.17 18.87 11.44
C LEU A 178 1.32 18.77 11.77
N VAL A 179 2.11 19.62 11.12
CA VAL A 179 3.51 19.89 11.43
C VAL A 179 3.69 21.40 11.31
N ASP A 180 4.58 22.00 12.12
CA ASP A 180 4.94 23.43 12.11
C ASP A 180 4.94 24.01 10.68
N GLU A 181 4.46 25.24 10.50
CA GLU A 181 4.23 25.88 9.18
C GLU A 181 5.43 25.83 8.21
N SER A 182 6.66 25.69 8.73
CA SER A 182 7.89 25.52 7.95
C SER A 182 8.03 24.15 7.26
N ALA A 183 7.29 23.13 7.71
CA ALA A 183 7.26 21.79 7.13
C ALA A 183 6.19 21.63 6.04
N LEU A 184 5.32 22.62 5.82
CA LEU A 184 4.21 22.53 4.86
C LEU A 184 4.69 22.39 3.40
N GLU A 185 5.84 22.96 3.06
CA GLU A 185 6.46 22.80 1.73
C GLU A 185 7.09 21.41 1.56
N ASP A 186 7.78 20.91 2.58
CA ASP A 186 8.33 19.55 2.60
C ASP A 186 7.22 18.49 2.60
N ILE A 187 6.06 18.81 3.18
CA ILE A 187 4.86 17.98 3.20
C ILE A 187 4.11 17.98 1.88
N LYS A 188 4.05 19.10 1.15
CA LYS A 188 3.53 19.07 -0.24
C LYS A 188 4.43 18.23 -1.14
N ALA A 189 5.74 18.26 -0.88
CA ALA A 189 6.68 17.37 -1.54
C ALA A 189 6.53 15.91 -1.08
N GLU A 190 6.27 15.65 0.20
CA GLU A 190 5.97 14.31 0.72
C GLU A 190 4.60 13.82 0.27
N SER A 191 3.56 14.64 0.17
CA SER A 191 2.24 14.25 -0.31
C SER A 191 2.28 13.97 -1.80
N HIS A 192 3.05 14.74 -2.57
CA HIS A 192 3.36 14.43 -3.96
C HIS A 192 4.22 13.16 -4.09
N ALA A 193 5.17 12.92 -3.17
CA ALA A 193 5.99 11.70 -3.15
C ALA A 193 5.19 10.45 -2.73
N LEU A 194 4.29 10.58 -1.75
CA LEU A 194 3.36 9.54 -1.31
C LEU A 194 2.32 9.27 -2.41
N THR A 195 1.89 10.31 -3.13
CA THR A 195 1.10 10.15 -4.35
C THR A 195 1.91 9.36 -5.37
N LEU A 196 3.18 9.68 -5.63
CA LEU A 196 4.05 8.90 -6.52
C LEU A 196 4.30 7.45 -6.04
N GLU A 197 4.27 7.20 -4.73
CA GLU A 197 4.35 5.86 -4.13
C GLU A 197 3.06 5.06 -4.36
N VAL A 198 1.90 5.70 -4.21
CA VAL A 198 0.54 5.18 -4.48
C VAL A 198 0.30 4.88 -5.98
N LEU A 199 1.18 5.34 -6.86
CA LEU A 199 1.08 5.16 -8.31
C LEU A 199 1.78 3.91 -8.83
N GLY A 200 2.31 3.08 -7.92
CA GLY A 200 2.86 1.78 -8.27
C GLY A 200 4.18 1.81 -9.05
N ASP A 201 4.85 2.97 -9.10
CA ASP A 201 6.15 3.12 -9.77
C ASP A 201 7.34 3.15 -8.79
N LEU A 202 7.18 2.80 -7.51
CA LEU A 202 8.29 2.49 -6.60
C LEU A 202 7.87 1.49 -5.49
N PRO A 203 8.74 0.52 -5.12
CA PRO A 203 8.52 -0.37 -3.97
C PRO A 203 8.81 0.35 -2.64
N SER A 204 7.82 0.33 -1.74
CA SER A 204 7.89 0.36 -0.27
C SER A 204 8.97 1.22 0.40
N ALA A 205 8.61 2.45 0.82
CA ALA A 205 9.42 3.27 1.71
C ALA A 205 9.33 2.81 3.19
N LYS A 206 10.10 1.78 3.55
CA LYS A 206 10.76 1.72 4.89
C LYS A 206 12.26 1.42 4.82
N ILE A 207 12.83 1.54 3.63
CA ILE A 207 14.27 1.58 3.42
C ILE A 207 14.48 2.82 2.58
N GLN A 208 15.21 3.80 3.11
CA GLN A 208 15.69 4.92 2.29
C GLN A 208 16.43 4.30 1.10
N PRO A 209 15.95 4.40 -0.16
CA PRO A 209 16.70 3.85 -1.28
C PRO A 209 17.98 4.65 -1.36
N SER A 210 19.07 4.04 -0.92
CA SER A 210 20.35 4.71 -0.89
C SER A 210 20.69 5.05 -2.34
N GLU A 211 21.23 6.25 -2.60
CA GLU A 211 21.71 6.64 -3.95
C GLU A 211 22.83 5.71 -4.47
N LYS A 212 23.13 4.65 -3.72
CA LYS A 212 24.13 3.63 -3.93
C LYS A 212 23.52 2.29 -4.38
N VAL A 213 22.18 2.18 -4.46
CA VAL A 213 21.51 0.95 -4.90
C VAL A 213 21.13 1.03 -6.37
N LEU A 214 21.42 -0.05 -7.09
CA LEU A 214 21.07 -0.29 -8.47
C LEU A 214 19.99 -1.38 -8.53
N PHE A 215 18.90 -1.10 -9.24
CA PHE A 215 17.85 -2.06 -9.51
C PHE A 215 18.12 -2.77 -10.84
N ILE A 216 17.87 -4.08 -10.89
CA ILE A 216 18.01 -4.88 -12.11
C ILE A 216 16.79 -5.78 -12.27
N CYS A 217 16.19 -5.77 -13.46
CA CYS A 217 15.06 -6.65 -13.80
C CYS A 217 15.28 -7.37 -15.13
N LYS A 218 14.34 -8.28 -15.45
CA LYS A 218 14.41 -9.20 -16.59
C LYS A 218 15.62 -10.15 -16.52
N LEU A 219 16.03 -10.50 -15.31
CA LEU A 219 17.06 -11.52 -15.09
C LEU A 219 16.60 -12.87 -15.66
N ASN A 220 17.56 -13.75 -15.94
CA ASN A 220 17.25 -15.15 -16.17
C ASN A 220 16.88 -15.78 -14.81
N PRO A 221 15.84 -16.64 -14.74
CA PRO A 221 15.49 -17.37 -13.52
C PRO A 221 16.67 -18.12 -12.88
N VAL A 222 17.68 -18.48 -13.66
CA VAL A 222 18.89 -19.17 -13.19
C VAL A 222 19.97 -18.24 -12.66
N THR A 223 19.90 -16.93 -12.94
CA THR A 223 20.92 -15.96 -12.51
C THR A 223 20.90 -15.81 -11.00
N THR A 224 22.07 -15.99 -10.36
CA THR A 224 22.24 -15.92 -8.91
C THR A 224 22.85 -14.60 -8.44
N GLU A 225 22.82 -14.38 -7.12
CA GLU A 225 23.44 -13.24 -6.45
C GLU A 225 24.96 -13.19 -6.70
N ASP A 226 25.61 -14.37 -6.76
CA ASP A 226 27.04 -14.48 -7.03
C ASP A 226 27.40 -14.08 -8.47
N ASP A 227 26.55 -14.43 -9.44
CA ASP A 227 26.72 -14.03 -10.85
C ASP A 227 26.63 -12.51 -11.00
N LEU A 228 25.61 -11.91 -10.39
CA LEU A 228 25.45 -10.46 -10.37
C LEU A 228 26.62 -9.77 -9.65
N ARG A 229 27.09 -10.31 -8.52
CA ARG A 229 28.26 -9.77 -7.84
C ARG A 229 29.50 -9.81 -8.72
N LEU A 230 29.75 -10.93 -9.40
CA LEU A 230 30.89 -11.11 -10.31
C LEU A 230 30.86 -10.13 -11.50
N ILE A 231 29.67 -9.89 -12.06
CA ILE A 231 29.46 -8.98 -13.19
C ILE A 231 29.64 -7.53 -12.74
N PHE A 232 29.01 -7.13 -11.63
CA PHE A 232 28.89 -5.72 -11.24
C PHE A 232 30.06 -5.18 -10.39
N GLN A 233 30.86 -6.06 -9.75
CA GLN A 233 32.02 -5.62 -8.93
C GLN A 233 33.07 -4.83 -9.73
N ARG A 234 33.09 -5.01 -11.07
CA ARG A 234 33.99 -4.25 -11.96
C ARG A 234 33.71 -2.74 -11.99
N PHE A 235 32.50 -2.33 -11.63
CA PHE A 235 32.10 -0.92 -11.63
C PHE A 235 32.39 -0.25 -10.29
N GLY A 236 32.56 -1.00 -9.21
CA GLY A 236 32.96 -0.54 -7.89
C GLY A 236 32.73 -1.60 -6.81
N GLN A 237 33.17 -1.30 -5.58
CA GLN A 237 32.98 -2.18 -4.44
C GLN A 237 31.49 -2.33 -4.10
N ILE A 238 31.04 -3.58 -3.96
CA ILE A 238 29.65 -3.95 -3.67
C ILE A 238 29.50 -4.23 -2.18
N THR A 239 28.51 -3.59 -1.56
CA THR A 239 28.09 -3.80 -0.18
C THR A 239 27.18 -5.03 -0.07
N SER A 240 26.14 -5.10 -0.91
CA SER A 240 25.14 -6.17 -0.88
C SER A 240 24.60 -6.48 -2.29
N VAL A 241 24.20 -7.73 -2.50
CA VAL A 241 23.47 -8.18 -3.70
C VAL A 241 22.32 -9.06 -3.23
N GLU A 242 21.12 -8.80 -3.73
CA GLU A 242 19.92 -9.57 -3.39
C GLU A 242 19.11 -9.85 -4.65
N VAL A 243 18.86 -11.12 -4.95
CA VAL A 243 17.91 -11.54 -5.99
C VAL A 243 16.62 -11.95 -5.31
N ILE A 244 15.51 -11.37 -5.73
CA ILE A 244 14.23 -11.62 -5.07
C ILE A 244 13.64 -12.93 -5.58
N ARG A 245 13.24 -13.78 -4.64
CA ARG A 245 12.67 -15.09 -4.89
C ARG A 245 11.30 -15.20 -4.24
N ASP A 246 10.43 -15.98 -4.86
CA ASP A 246 9.17 -16.41 -4.27
C ASP A 246 9.46 -17.22 -3.00
N ARG A 247 8.85 -16.83 -1.88
CA ARG A 247 9.07 -17.45 -0.56
C ARG A 247 8.52 -18.87 -0.46
N VAL A 248 7.55 -19.22 -1.31
CA VAL A 248 6.89 -20.54 -1.29
C VAL A 248 7.62 -21.50 -2.21
N THR A 249 7.90 -21.07 -3.45
CA THR A 249 8.48 -21.95 -4.47
C THR A 249 10.00 -21.88 -4.53
N GLY A 250 10.61 -20.84 -3.94
CA GLY A 250 12.05 -20.58 -4.02
C GLY A 250 12.51 -20.12 -5.41
N HIS A 251 11.60 -19.96 -6.37
CA HIS A 251 11.92 -19.52 -7.72
C HIS A 251 12.25 -18.03 -7.77
N SER A 252 13.22 -17.66 -8.60
CA SER A 252 13.58 -16.26 -8.83
C SER A 252 12.41 -15.52 -9.49
N LEU A 253 12.08 -14.35 -8.94
CA LEU A 253 11.13 -13.41 -9.54
C LEU A 253 11.78 -12.60 -10.69
N CYS A 254 13.02 -12.94 -11.08
CA CYS A 254 13.74 -12.35 -12.19
C CYS A 254 14.09 -10.86 -12.02
N TYR A 255 14.27 -10.41 -10.78
CA TYR A 255 14.80 -9.08 -10.44
C TYR A 255 15.62 -9.10 -9.16
N GLY A 256 16.43 -8.06 -8.95
CA GLY A 256 17.29 -7.94 -7.79
C GLY A 256 17.84 -6.52 -7.60
N PHE A 257 18.55 -6.36 -6.49
CA PHE A 257 19.14 -5.11 -6.03
C PHE A 257 20.64 -5.29 -5.78
N ILE A 258 21.43 -4.30 -6.20
CA ILE A 258 22.87 -4.25 -5.94
C ILE A 258 23.19 -2.95 -5.23
N GLU A 259 23.67 -3.05 -3.99
CA GLU A 259 24.18 -1.91 -3.25
C GLU A 259 25.69 -1.76 -3.43
N PHE A 260 26.12 -0.58 -3.86
CA PHE A 260 27.53 -0.21 -3.96
C PHE A 260 27.98 0.60 -2.74
N THR A 261 29.29 0.66 -2.50
CA THR A 261 29.84 1.57 -1.48
C THR A 261 29.77 3.04 -1.93
N ASN A 262 29.93 3.26 -3.25
CA ASN A 262 30.06 4.58 -3.87
C ASN A 262 28.97 4.83 -4.93
N LYS A 263 28.32 6.01 -4.87
CA LYS A 263 27.35 6.47 -5.88
C LYS A 263 27.90 6.49 -7.31
N SER A 264 29.18 6.85 -7.46
CA SER A 264 29.82 6.90 -8.79
C SER A 264 29.91 5.52 -9.46
N ALA A 265 29.89 4.43 -8.68
CA ALA A 265 29.88 3.07 -9.21
C ALA A 265 28.52 2.72 -9.82
N VAL A 266 27.42 3.16 -9.18
CA VAL A 266 26.05 2.99 -9.68
C VAL A 266 25.87 3.65 -11.04
N GLU A 267 26.31 4.90 -11.18
CA GLU A 267 26.21 5.61 -12.47
C GLU A 267 27.01 4.94 -13.59
N ARG A 268 28.19 4.39 -13.27
CA ARG A 268 29.00 3.65 -14.23
C ARG A 268 28.33 2.34 -14.63
N ALA A 269 27.80 1.61 -13.65
CA ALA A 269 27.10 0.35 -13.86
C ALA A 269 25.85 0.55 -14.73
N TYR A 270 24.99 1.51 -14.38
CA TYR A 270 23.80 1.88 -15.16
C TYR A 270 24.14 2.16 -16.63
N ARG A 271 25.10 3.07 -16.89
CA ARG A 271 25.47 3.47 -18.26
C ARG A 271 26.04 2.33 -19.10
N LYS A 272 26.58 1.27 -18.49
CA LYS A 272 27.22 0.14 -19.19
C LYS A 272 26.35 -1.10 -19.28
N MET A 273 25.48 -1.31 -18.30
CA MET A 273 24.73 -2.56 -18.14
C MET A 273 23.27 -2.44 -18.58
N GLU A 274 22.77 -1.23 -18.83
CA GLU A 274 21.43 -1.05 -19.39
C GLU A 274 21.31 -1.74 -20.76
N GLY A 275 20.39 -2.70 -20.86
CA GLY A 275 20.18 -3.51 -22.06
C GLY A 275 21.26 -4.56 -22.34
N ALA A 276 22.20 -4.80 -21.41
CA ALA A 276 23.22 -5.83 -21.54
C ALA A 276 22.62 -7.23 -21.50
N ILE A 277 23.31 -8.20 -22.11
CA ILE A 277 22.89 -9.61 -22.10
C ILE A 277 23.58 -10.32 -20.93
N ILE A 278 22.79 -10.87 -20.01
CA ILE A 278 23.22 -11.73 -18.90
C ILE A 278 22.43 -13.04 -19.03
N ASP A 279 23.14 -14.16 -19.07
CA ASP A 279 22.56 -15.51 -19.20
C ASP A 279 21.49 -15.58 -20.30
N ASP A 280 21.84 -15.14 -21.51
CA ASP A 280 20.96 -15.10 -22.70
C ASP A 280 19.70 -14.22 -22.59
N ARG A 281 19.60 -13.35 -21.58
CA ARG A 281 18.54 -12.35 -21.47
C ARG A 281 19.07 -10.93 -21.42
N LYS A 282 18.37 -10.02 -22.13
CA LYS A 282 18.61 -8.58 -22.00
C LYS A 282 18.04 -8.10 -20.67
N VAL A 283 18.92 -7.62 -19.80
CA VAL A 283 18.56 -7.05 -18.52
C VAL A 283 18.24 -5.57 -18.65
N HIS A 284 17.38 -5.08 -17.76
CA HIS A 284 17.12 -3.66 -17.60
C HIS A 284 17.64 -3.24 -16.23
N VAL A 285 18.33 -2.12 -16.18
CA VAL A 285 19.08 -1.63 -15.05
C VAL A 285 18.63 -0.20 -14.79
N ASP A 286 18.19 0.11 -13.57
CA ASP A 286 17.76 1.44 -13.20
C ASP A 286 18.35 1.88 -11.86
N PHE A 287 18.38 3.19 -11.62
CA PHE A 287 18.72 3.74 -10.31
C PHE A 287 17.57 3.44 -9.36
N SER A 288 17.88 2.89 -8.19
CA SER A 288 16.92 2.89 -7.09
C SER A 288 16.78 4.33 -6.61
N GLN A 289 15.66 4.98 -6.92
CA GLN A 289 15.54 6.44 -6.78
C GLN A 289 15.28 6.88 -5.32
N SER A 290 16.17 7.74 -4.82
CA SER A 290 15.79 8.98 -4.14
C SER A 290 16.09 10.15 -5.08
N THR A 291 15.10 10.98 -5.38
CA THR A 291 15.26 12.20 -6.17
C THR A 291 15.58 13.40 -5.27
N LYS A 292 16.80 13.93 -5.37
CA LYS A 292 17.08 15.38 -5.28
C LYS A 292 18.46 15.68 -5.88
N ARG A 293 18.52 15.88 -7.20
CA ARG A 293 19.64 16.57 -7.86
C ARG A 293 19.63 18.04 -7.43
N LYS A 294 20.42 18.41 -6.42
CA LYS A 294 20.80 19.82 -6.19
C LYS A 294 21.60 20.31 -7.40
N ARG A 295 20.97 21.11 -8.23
CA ARG A 295 21.63 21.87 -9.30
C ARG A 295 22.33 23.06 -8.66
N ASN A 296 23.59 22.88 -8.26
CA ASN A 296 24.46 24.01 -7.90
C ASN A 296 24.62 24.89 -9.15
N ARG A 297 24.16 26.14 -9.06
CA ARG A 297 24.68 27.23 -9.88
C ARG A 297 25.50 28.12 -8.96
N ASN A 298 26.80 27.87 -8.95
CA ASN A 298 27.77 28.92 -8.75
C ASN A 298 28.07 29.52 -10.13
N ASP A 299 27.81 30.82 -10.27
CA ASP A 299 28.62 31.75 -11.04
C ASP A 299 28.44 33.09 -10.30
N SER A 300 29.39 33.52 -9.46
CA SER A 300 30.70 34.10 -9.79
C SER A 300 30.58 35.47 -10.48
N THR A 301 31.07 36.48 -9.75
CA THR A 301 31.48 37.85 -10.15
C THR A 301 30.41 38.87 -10.55
#